data_AF-A0A3Q9G071-F1
#
_entry.id   AF-A0A3Q9G071-F1
#
_cell.length_a   1.000
_cell.length_b   1.000
_cell.length_c   1.000
_cell.angle_alpha   90.00
_cell.angle_beta   90.00
_cell.angle_gamma   90.00
#
_symmetry.space_group_name_H-M   'P 1'
#
loop_
_entity.id
_entity.type
_entity.pdbx_description
1 polymer ?
#
loop_
_entity_poly.entity_id
_entity_poly.type
_entity_poly.pdbx_seq_one_letter_code
_entity_poly.pdbx_strand_id
1 'polypeptide(L)'
;MPVGPSEGPDRRHGQLARHVFRLIGAHGVLRGDFLAIPSGWVTLLEANTLPGLSPRGNLATMARADGIGYPALIRQLMLSAFTKPAYLP
;
A
#
# COMPACT_ATOMS: atom_id res chain seq x y z
N MET A 1 1.78 6.81 13.34
CA MET A 1 1.65 6.12 14.64
C MET A 1 2.52 4.86 14.61
N PRO A 2 3.35 4.62 15.63
CA PRO A 2 4.20 3.44 15.72
C PRO A 2 3.40 2.21 16.22
N VAL A 3 3.68 1.01 15.69
CA VAL A 3 3.01 -0.25 16.07
C VAL A 3 3.97 -1.16 16.84
N GLY A 4 3.54 -1.60 18.04
CA GLY A 4 4.37 -2.30 19.03
C GLY A 4 4.68 -3.79 18.75
N PRO A 5 5.51 -4.42 19.61
CA PRO A 5 6.24 -5.67 19.36
C PRO A 5 5.46 -7.01 19.25
N SER A 6 4.13 -7.03 19.30
CA SER A 6 3.37 -8.26 19.61
C SER A 6 3.09 -9.24 18.44
N GLU A 7 3.43 -8.93 17.18
CA GLU A 7 3.30 -9.84 16.02
C GLU A 7 4.57 -9.87 15.15
N GLY A 8 4.77 -10.87 14.26
CA GLY A 8 5.90 -10.87 13.31
C GLY A 8 5.93 -9.61 12.42
N PRO A 9 7.10 -9.10 12.03
CA PRO A 9 7.25 -7.79 11.38
C PRO A 9 6.35 -7.63 10.15
N ASP A 10 6.23 -8.64 9.28
CA ASP A 10 5.44 -8.56 8.03
C ASP A 10 3.95 -8.27 8.25
N ARG A 11 3.35 -8.82 9.31
CA ARG A 11 1.92 -8.61 9.62
C ARG A 11 1.61 -7.18 10.05
N ARG A 12 2.56 -6.46 10.66
CA ARG A 12 2.33 -5.12 11.23
C ARG A 12 2.24 -4.05 10.16
N HIS A 13 3.16 -4.07 9.20
CA HIS A 13 3.19 -3.12 8.09
C HIS A 13 1.89 -3.18 7.27
N GLY A 14 1.40 -4.39 6.99
CA GLY A 14 0.14 -4.59 6.25
C GLY A 14 -1.11 -4.11 6.99
N GLN A 15 -1.16 -4.22 8.32
CA GLN A 15 -2.26 -3.66 9.11
C GLN A 15 -2.22 -2.12 9.12
N LEU A 16 -1.03 -1.55 9.35
CA LEU A 16 -0.83 -0.10 9.35
C LEU A 16 -1.11 0.52 7.97
N ALA A 17 -0.64 -0.11 6.88
CA ALA A 17 -0.92 0.31 5.51
C ALA A 17 -2.44 0.41 5.25
N ARG A 18 -3.20 -0.63 5.62
CA ARG A 18 -4.67 -0.65 5.46
C ARG A 18 -5.37 0.40 6.32
N HIS A 19 -4.88 0.64 7.54
CA HIS A 19 -5.41 1.69 8.40
C HIS A 19 -5.18 3.08 7.80
N VAL A 20 -3.95 3.37 7.37
CA VAL A 20 -3.57 4.63 6.72
C VAL A 20 -4.37 4.85 5.44
N PHE A 21 -4.51 3.82 4.59
CA PHE A 21 -5.30 3.89 3.36
C PHE A 21 -6.71 4.41 3.62
N ARG A 22 -7.39 3.88 4.65
CA ARG A 22 -8.72 4.34 5.05
C ARG A 22 -8.69 5.74 5.66
N LEU A 23 -7.73 6.00 6.54
CA LEU A 23 -7.63 7.26 7.29
C LEU A 23 -7.46 8.47 6.37
N ILE A 24 -6.68 8.34 5.30
CA ILE A 24 -6.42 9.43 4.35
C ILE A 24 -7.44 9.49 3.20
N GLY A 25 -8.47 8.64 3.22
CA GLY A 25 -9.43 8.54 2.12
C GLY A 25 -8.80 8.09 0.80
N ALA A 26 -7.72 7.30 0.85
CA ALA A 26 -7.10 6.78 -0.35
C ALA A 26 -8.06 5.84 -1.08
N HIS A 27 -7.88 5.75 -2.39
CA HIS A 27 -8.69 4.91 -3.26
C HIS A 27 -7.83 4.39 -4.42
N GLY A 28 -8.17 3.20 -4.92
CA GLY A 28 -7.37 2.51 -5.93
C GLY A 28 -6.12 1.89 -5.33
N VAL A 29 -5.03 2.66 -5.23
CA VAL A 29 -3.71 2.15 -4.80
C VAL A 29 -2.99 3.13 -3.88
N LEU A 30 -2.21 2.58 -2.95
CA LEU A 30 -1.28 3.32 -2.11
C LEU A 30 0.00 2.48 -1.97
N ARG A 31 1.16 3.10 -2.16
CA ARG A 31 2.41 2.53 -1.66
C ARG A 31 2.71 3.14 -0.30
N GLY A 32 2.79 2.29 0.72
CA GLY A 32 3.27 2.68 2.04
C GLY A 32 4.73 2.31 2.19
N ASP A 33 5.59 3.29 2.44
CA ASP A 33 6.98 3.04 2.77
C ASP A 33 7.13 3.09 4.29
N PHE A 34 7.84 2.12 4.85
CA PHE A 34 7.95 1.94 6.30
C PHE A 34 9.39 1.91 6.75
N LEU A 35 9.63 2.48 7.93
CA LEU A 35 10.89 2.34 8.64
C LEU A 35 10.68 1.29 9.76
N ALA A 36 11.41 0.19 9.66
CA ALA A 36 11.53 -0.80 10.72
C ALA A 36 12.85 -0.56 11.48
N ILE A 37 12.80 -0.48 12.81
CA ILE A 37 13.98 -0.28 13.65
C ILE A 37 14.32 -1.55 14.45
N PRO A 38 15.58 -1.74 14.92
CA PRO A 38 16.04 -2.98 15.53
C PRO A 38 15.24 -3.45 16.76
N SER A 39 14.59 -2.53 17.47
CA SER A 39 13.68 -2.84 18.59
C SER A 39 12.36 -3.48 18.14
N GLY A 40 12.19 -3.72 16.83
CA GLY A 40 11.01 -4.31 16.23
C GLY A 40 9.89 -3.32 15.98
N TRP A 41 10.04 -2.04 16.29
CA TRP A 41 9.03 -1.03 15.99
C TRP A 41 8.99 -0.70 14.49
N VAL A 42 7.79 -0.37 14.04
CA VAL A 42 7.51 -0.01 12.65
C VAL A 42 6.78 1.32 12.63
N THR A 43 7.23 2.24 11.78
CA THR A 43 6.51 3.48 11.48
C THR A 43 6.33 3.68 9.98
N LEU A 44 5.22 4.31 9.59
CA LEU A 44 5.03 4.79 8.22
C LEU A 44 5.95 5.99 8.00
N LEU A 45 6.71 5.96 6.91
CA LEU A 45 7.56 7.06 6.43
C LEU A 45 6.84 7.89 5.36
N GLU A 46 6.26 7.22 4.36
CA GLU A 46 5.57 7.86 3.23
C GLU A 46 4.28 7.11 2.88
N ALA A 47 3.23 7.87 2.55
CA ALA A 47 2.01 7.39 1.94
C ALA A 47 1.93 7.92 0.50
N ASN A 48 2.41 7.14 -0.47
CA ASN A 48 2.47 7.57 -1.87
C ASN A 48 1.21 7.13 -2.64
N THR A 49 0.35 8.10 -2.98
CA THR A 49 -0.93 7.88 -3.67
C THR A 49 -0.80 7.80 -5.20
N LEU A 50 0.39 8.05 -5.75
CA LEU A 50 0.66 7.95 -7.19
C LEU A 50 2.03 7.28 -7.43
N PRO A 51 2.17 5.99 -7.05
CA PRO A 51 3.43 5.29 -7.23
C PRO A 51 3.76 5.11 -8.72
N GLY A 52 5.05 5.04 -9.04
CA GLY A 52 5.50 4.77 -10.40
C GLY A 52 4.95 3.44 -10.96
N LEU A 53 4.44 3.49 -12.19
CA LEU A 53 3.77 2.36 -12.86
C LEU A 53 4.65 1.61 -13.86
N SER A 54 5.97 1.84 -13.89
CA SER A 54 6.83 1.11 -14.83
C SER A 54 6.81 -0.40 -14.53
N PRO A 55 6.97 -1.28 -15.55
CA PRO A 55 6.96 -2.73 -15.33
C PRO A 55 8.04 -3.24 -14.35
N ARG A 56 9.12 -2.46 -14.16
CA ARG A 56 10.21 -2.75 -13.23
C ARG A 56 10.11 -1.96 -11.91
N GLY A 57 9.05 -1.16 -11.73
CA GLY A 57 8.85 -0.33 -10.56
C GLY A 57 8.40 -1.13 -9.33
N ASN A 58 8.39 -0.45 -8.18
CA ASN A 58 8.06 -1.06 -6.89
C ASN A 58 6.64 -1.65 -6.88
N LEU A 59 5.64 -0.92 -7.42
CA LEU A 59 4.26 -1.43 -7.44
C LEU A 59 4.12 -2.73 -8.24
N ALA A 60 4.71 -2.79 -9.42
CA ALA A 60 4.73 -4.00 -10.25
C ALA A 60 5.49 -5.15 -9.57
N THR A 61 6.58 -4.85 -8.87
CA THR A 61 7.37 -5.84 -8.14
C THR A 61 6.61 -6.42 -6.95
N MET A 62 5.93 -5.58 -6.16
CA MET A 62 5.10 -6.03 -5.05
C MET A 62 3.90 -6.86 -5.55
N ALA A 63 3.20 -6.40 -6.58
CA ALA A 63 2.08 -7.13 -7.16
C ALA A 63 2.49 -8.52 -7.67
N ARG A 64 3.65 -8.62 -8.34
CA ARG A 64 4.21 -9.90 -8.78
C ARG A 64 4.60 -10.82 -7.62
N ALA A 65 5.08 -10.28 -6.50
CA ALA A 65 5.35 -11.06 -5.30
C ALA A 65 4.07 -11.71 -4.76
N ASP A 66 2.93 -11.03 -4.92
CA ASP A 66 1.58 -11.54 -4.61
C ASP A 66 0.94 -12.32 -5.77
N GLY A 67 1.70 -12.71 -6.80
CA GLY A 67 1.20 -13.49 -7.93
C GLY A 67 0.37 -12.72 -8.96
N ILE A 68 0.32 -11.39 -8.87
CA ILE A 68 -0.42 -10.52 -9.81
C ILE A 68 0.51 -10.07 -10.94
N GLY A 69 0.25 -10.54 -12.15
CA GLY A 69 0.99 -10.13 -13.35
C GLY A 69 0.73 -8.67 -13.74
N TYR A 70 1.69 -8.03 -14.41
CA TYR A 70 1.62 -6.60 -14.74
C TYR A 70 0.36 -6.19 -15.53
N PRO A 71 -0.08 -6.91 -16.60
CA PRO A 71 -1.34 -6.57 -17.27
C PRO A 71 -2.56 -6.65 -16.34
N ALA A 72 -2.59 -7.62 -15.42
CA ALA A 72 -3.67 -7.77 -14.45
C ALA A 72 -3.68 -6.63 -13.42
N LEU A 73 -2.50 -6.20 -12.96
CA LEU A 73 -2.34 -5.02 -12.11
C LEU A 73 -2.91 -3.76 -12.80
N ILE A 74 -2.50 -3.48 -14.04
CA ILE A 74 -2.99 -2.31 -14.79
C ILE A 74 -4.51 -2.38 -14.94
N ARG A 75 -5.06 -3.56 -15.28
CA ARG A 75 -6.50 -3.77 -15.37
C ARG A 75 -7.20 -3.49 -14.05
N GLN A 76 -6.67 -3.96 -12.91
CA GLN A 76 -7.25 -3.70 -11.59
C GLN A 76 -7.24 -2.21 -11.23
N LEU A 77 -6.14 -1.49 -11.52
CA LEU A 77 -6.06 -0.05 -11.31
C LEU A 77 -7.10 0.71 -12.15
N MET A 78 -7.25 0.34 -13.43
CA MET A 78 -8.28 0.93 -14.30
C MET A 78 -9.69 0.64 -13.79
N LEU A 79 -9.97 -0.60 -13.41
CA LEU A 79 -11.28 -0.96 -12.84
C LEU A 79 -11.57 -0.21 -11.54
N SER A 80 -10.55 0.02 -10.71
CA SER A 80 -10.72 0.78 -9.47
C SER A 80 -11.28 2.17 -9.75
N ALA A 81 -10.83 2.87 -10.80
CA ALA A 81 -11.27 4.22 -11.13
C ALA A 81 -12.80 4.34 -11.32
N PHE A 82 -13.47 3.30 -11.80
CA PHE A 82 -14.93 3.27 -11.96
C PHE A 82 -15.70 3.07 -10.66
N THR A 83 -15.02 2.67 -9.59
CA THR A 83 -15.62 2.42 -8.27
C THR A 83 -15.34 3.55 -7.27
N LYS A 84 -14.63 4.60 -7.68
CA LYS A 84 -14.40 5.76 -6.82
C LYS A 84 -15.75 6.42 -6.54
N PRO A 85 -16.20 6.50 -5.28
CA PRO A 85 -17.36 7.32 -4.97
C PRO A 85 -17.09 8.74 -5.46
N ALA A 86 -18.08 9.38 -6.10
CA ALA A 86 -18.02 10.82 -6.28
C ALA A 86 -17.77 11.42 -4.89
N TYR A 87 -16.75 12.27 -4.77
CA TYR A 87 -16.31 12.85 -3.50
C TYR A 87 -17.49 13.14 -2.57
N LEU A 88 -17.50 12.51 -1.40
CA LEU A 88 -18.37 12.87 -0.29
C LEU A 88 -17.48 13.58 0.75
N PRO A 89 -17.94 14.72 1.27
CA PRO A 89 -17.12 15.75 1.94
C PRO A 89 -16.18 15.23 3.03
#